data_AF-A0AAW1U5X6-F1
#
_entry.id   AF-A0AAW1U5X6-F1
#
_cell.length_a   1.000
_cell.length_b   1.000
_cell.length_c   1.000
_cell.angle_alpha   90.00
_cell.angle_beta   90.00
_cell.angle_gamma   90.00
#
_symmetry.space_group_name_H-M   'P 1'
#
loop_
_entity.id
_entity.type
_entity.pdbx_description
1 polymer ?
#
loop_
_entity_poly.entity_id
_entity_poly.type
_entity_poly.pdbx_seq_one_letter_code
_entity_poly.pdbx_strand_id
1 'polypeptide(L)'
;MKPNSKQRRDAIIALAKEGNFLFNKTSTILRPVRRVDRYYDSSNEEHLPCSYCLGSYKKKSLHRHANCCNQNNSSSSARKMPRIDGQATLLRGSIIHDVLLKEKLFPRVRVDEVALVVKKDKLICSYGLSYLKGRRSKGNIDFVRQTVRRLARLLMFARSENNCIKEFLDLLFPKHFELIIRGVKKLDDIITTLKTSSLQHWQ
;
A
#
# COMPACT_ATOMS: atom_id res chain seq x y z
N MET A 1 -35.43 -9.24 -10.25
CA MET A 1 -35.51 -8.98 -8.78
C MET A 1 -36.81 -8.25 -8.46
N LYS A 2 -37.59 -8.72 -7.48
CA LYS A 2 -38.83 -8.04 -7.05
C LYS A 2 -38.53 -6.61 -6.56
N PRO A 3 -39.41 -5.62 -6.81
CA PRO A 3 -39.32 -4.29 -6.22
C PRO A 3 -39.18 -4.36 -4.69
N ASN A 4 -38.36 -3.48 -4.12
CA ASN A 4 -38.11 -3.34 -2.68
C ASN A 4 -37.57 -4.58 -1.91
N SER A 5 -37.16 -5.64 -2.62
CA SER A 5 -36.55 -6.83 -2.00
C SER A 5 -35.19 -6.54 -1.36
N LYS A 6 -34.85 -7.27 -0.29
CA LYS A 6 -33.54 -7.17 0.39
C LYS A 6 -32.37 -7.38 -0.58
N GLN A 7 -32.46 -8.41 -1.43
CA GLN A 7 -31.47 -8.69 -2.48
C GLN A 7 -31.24 -7.48 -3.40
N ARG A 8 -32.30 -6.78 -3.82
CA ARG A 8 -32.16 -5.58 -4.66
C ARG A 8 -31.42 -4.46 -3.93
N ARG A 9 -31.73 -4.22 -2.66
CA ARG A 9 -31.05 -3.20 -1.85
C ARG A 9 -29.57 -3.55 -1.68
N ASP A 10 -29.25 -4.80 -1.39
CA ASP A 10 -27.87 -5.27 -1.22
C ASP A 10 -27.05 -5.12 -2.51
N ALA A 11 -27.64 -5.44 -3.67
CA ALA A 11 -27.01 -5.25 -4.97
C ALA A 11 -26.74 -3.76 -5.28
N ILE A 12 -27.70 -2.88 -5.02
CA ILE A 12 -27.52 -1.42 -5.20
C ILE A 12 -26.40 -0.89 -4.30
N ILE A 13 -26.35 -1.34 -3.03
CA ILE A 13 -25.30 -0.96 -2.09
C ILE A 13 -23.94 -1.45 -2.57
N ALA A 14 -23.85 -2.68 -3.10
CA ALA A 14 -22.61 -3.21 -3.66
C ALA A 14 -22.11 -2.36 -4.85
N LEU A 15 -22.99 -2.05 -5.80
CA LEU A 15 -22.67 -1.18 -6.94
C LEU A 15 -22.23 0.22 -6.49
N ALA A 16 -22.91 0.80 -5.51
CA ALA A 16 -22.53 2.11 -4.97
C ALA A 16 -21.14 2.08 -4.30
N LYS A 17 -20.81 1.00 -3.57
CA LYS A 17 -19.47 0.83 -2.97
C LYS A 17 -18.39 0.68 -4.02
N GLU A 18 -18.65 -0.06 -5.08
CA GLU A 18 -17.72 -0.23 -6.20
C GLU A 18 -17.47 1.09 -6.93
N GLY A 19 -18.53 1.84 -7.27
CA GLY A 19 -18.40 3.18 -7.86
C GLY A 19 -17.64 4.15 -6.95
N ASN A 20 -17.92 4.16 -5.65
CA ASN A 20 -17.19 4.98 -4.69
C ASN A 20 -15.72 4.54 -4.55
N PHE A 21 -15.42 3.25 -4.65
CA PHE A 21 -14.04 2.75 -4.64
C PHE A 21 -13.25 3.28 -5.84
N LEU A 22 -13.82 3.24 -7.04
CA LEU A 22 -13.20 3.79 -8.25
C LEU A 22 -13.01 5.31 -8.13
N PHE A 23 -14.03 6.03 -7.63
CA PHE A 23 -13.96 7.47 -7.39
C PHE A 23 -12.87 7.83 -6.38
N ASN A 24 -12.78 7.13 -5.25
CA ASN A 24 -11.79 7.39 -4.19
C ASN A 24 -10.35 7.13 -4.66
N LYS A 25 -10.15 6.29 -5.69
CA LYS A 25 -8.83 5.98 -6.24
C LYS A 25 -8.27 7.14 -7.07
N THR A 26 -9.13 7.88 -7.76
CA THR A 26 -8.74 8.97 -8.68
C THR A 26 -8.93 10.36 -8.08
N SER A 27 -9.88 10.51 -7.15
CA SER A 27 -10.23 11.80 -6.57
C SER A 27 -9.43 12.11 -5.31
N THR A 28 -9.30 13.40 -5.03
CA THR A 28 -8.80 13.95 -3.77
C THR A 28 -9.85 13.89 -2.66
N ILE A 29 -11.14 13.73 -3.01
CA ILE A 29 -12.26 13.74 -2.08
C ILE A 29 -12.68 12.31 -1.75
N LEU A 30 -12.54 11.92 -0.48
CA LEU A 30 -12.92 10.57 -0.04
C LEU A 30 -14.44 10.44 0.19
N ARG A 31 -15.05 9.37 -0.34
CA ARG A 31 -16.40 8.91 -0.04
C ARG A 31 -16.36 7.63 0.82
N PRO A 32 -16.32 7.74 2.16
CA PRO A 32 -16.34 6.59 3.06
C PRO A 32 -17.76 5.99 3.22
N VAL A 33 -17.85 4.73 3.65
CA VAL A 33 -19.14 4.04 3.86
C VAL A 33 -19.94 4.64 5.02
N ARG A 34 -19.26 4.97 6.12
CA ARG A 34 -19.86 5.70 7.23
C ARG A 34 -19.54 7.17 7.02
N ARG A 35 -20.53 7.96 6.59
CA ARG A 35 -20.43 9.42 6.56
C ARG A 35 -20.33 9.88 8.01
N VAL A 36 -19.16 10.37 8.41
CA VAL A 36 -19.07 11.19 9.61
C VAL A 36 -19.64 12.55 9.23
N ASP A 37 -20.47 13.12 10.10
CA ASP A 37 -21.09 14.42 9.88
C ASP A 37 -20.05 15.45 9.47
N ARG A 38 -20.36 16.18 8.40
CA ARG A 38 -19.76 17.43 7.92
C ARG A 38 -18.23 17.44 7.78
N TYR A 39 -17.80 17.55 6.53
CA TYR A 39 -16.57 18.27 6.16
C TYR A 39 -15.34 17.85 6.96
N TYR A 40 -14.80 16.67 6.66
CA TYR A 40 -13.44 16.35 7.08
C TYR A 40 -12.60 16.04 5.86
N ASP A 41 -11.53 16.81 5.72
CA ASP A 41 -10.39 16.59 4.83
C ASP A 41 -9.62 15.35 5.34
N SER A 42 -10.30 14.21 5.38
CA SER A 42 -9.69 12.95 5.75
C SER A 42 -8.89 12.49 4.55
N SER A 43 -7.57 12.69 4.62
CA SER A 43 -6.64 12.18 3.62
C SER A 43 -6.94 10.70 3.31
N ASN A 44 -6.80 10.34 2.04
CA ASN A 44 -6.91 8.96 1.56
C ASN A 44 -6.02 7.97 2.34
N GLU A 45 -5.04 8.48 3.10
CA GLU A 45 -4.10 7.68 3.87
C GLU A 45 -4.71 7.04 5.12
N GLU A 46 -5.73 7.63 5.76
CA GLU A 46 -6.32 7.02 6.97
C GLU A 46 -7.37 5.94 6.66
N HIS A 47 -7.83 5.88 5.41
CA HIS A 47 -8.89 4.98 4.99
C HIS A 47 -8.36 3.86 4.10
N LEU A 48 -8.93 2.67 4.24
CA LEU A 48 -8.63 1.51 3.43
C LEU A 48 -9.93 0.84 2.98
N PRO A 49 -10.00 0.37 1.73
CA PRO A 49 -11.14 -0.37 1.23
C PRO A 49 -11.16 -1.78 1.84
N CYS A 50 -12.35 -2.33 2.04
CA CYS A 50 -12.54 -3.73 2.35
C CYS A 50 -12.29 -4.58 1.09
N SER A 51 -11.49 -5.65 1.20
CA SER A 51 -11.21 -6.56 0.08
C SER A 51 -12.45 -7.33 -0.40
N TYR A 52 -13.45 -7.50 0.47
CA TYR A 52 -14.68 -8.25 0.18
C TYR A 52 -15.79 -7.38 -0.41
N CYS A 53 -16.05 -6.19 0.17
CA CYS A 53 -17.18 -5.33 -0.24
C CYS A 53 -16.77 -4.01 -0.90
N LEU A 54 -15.48 -3.74 -1.06
CA LEU A 54 -14.89 -2.52 -1.65
C LEU A 54 -15.24 -1.20 -0.95
N GLY A 55 -16.05 -1.24 0.12
CA GLY A 55 -16.36 -0.07 0.92
C GLY A 55 -15.11 0.50 1.61
N SER A 56 -14.96 1.82 1.63
CA SER A 56 -13.87 2.52 2.33
C SER A 56 -14.18 2.73 3.82
N TYR A 57 -13.25 2.31 4.68
CA TYR A 57 -13.35 2.36 6.15
C TYR A 57 -12.06 2.89 6.77
N LYS A 58 -12.13 3.46 7.98
CA LYS A 58 -10.93 3.84 8.74
C LYS A 58 -10.05 2.62 9.01
N LYS A 59 -8.72 2.78 8.94
CA LYS A 59 -7.73 1.72 9.25
C LYS A 59 -8.01 1.02 10.59
N LYS A 60 -8.43 1.77 11.61
CA LYS A 60 -8.76 1.26 12.96
C LYS A 60 -10.01 0.38 12.96
N SER A 61 -11.04 0.71 12.18
CA SER A 61 -12.32 -0.02 12.13
C SER A 61 -12.35 -1.16 11.11
N LEU A 62 -11.44 -1.17 10.14
CA LEU A 62 -11.46 -2.12 9.02
C LEU A 62 -11.39 -3.58 9.48
N HIS A 63 -10.61 -3.88 10.53
CA HIS A 63 -10.50 -5.24 11.06
C HIS A 63 -11.85 -5.76 11.59
N ARG A 64 -12.56 -4.94 12.37
CA ARG A 64 -13.88 -5.28 12.91
C ARG A 64 -14.89 -5.48 11.77
N HIS A 65 -14.87 -4.61 10.76
CA HIS A 65 -15.74 -4.76 9.60
C HIS A 65 -15.45 -6.04 8.81
N ALA A 66 -14.19 -6.32 8.50
CA ALA A 66 -13.81 -7.48 7.69
C ALA A 66 -14.28 -8.82 8.31
N ASN A 67 -14.30 -8.91 9.65
CA ASN A 67 -14.79 -10.10 10.36
C ASN A 67 -16.31 -10.27 10.31
N CYS A 68 -17.06 -9.18 10.16
CA CYS A 68 -18.54 -9.20 10.10
C CYS A 68 -19.06 -8.79 8.71
N CYS A 69 -18.22 -8.82 7.68
CA CYS A 69 -18.63 -8.37 6.36
C CYS A 69 -19.53 -9.43 5.72
N ASN A 70 -20.74 -9.05 5.33
CA ASN A 70 -21.71 -9.96 4.70
C ASN A 70 -21.21 -10.57 3.37
N GLN A 71 -20.23 -9.95 2.72
CA GLN A 71 -19.60 -10.46 1.49
C GLN A 71 -18.35 -11.31 1.78
N ASN A 72 -18.04 -11.56 3.05
CA ASN A 72 -16.93 -12.41 3.44
C ASN A 72 -17.37 -13.88 3.41
N ASN A 73 -17.29 -14.50 2.24
CA ASN A 73 -17.62 -15.91 2.04
C ASN A 73 -16.45 -16.86 2.40
N SER A 74 -15.40 -16.38 3.08
CA SER A 74 -14.22 -17.20 3.35
C SER A 74 -14.42 -18.07 4.61
N SER A 75 -14.68 -19.36 4.38
CA SER A 75 -14.61 -20.44 5.37
C SER A 75 -13.17 -20.84 5.74
N SER A 76 -12.17 -20.22 5.12
CA SER A 76 -10.76 -20.59 5.25
C SER A 76 -10.11 -20.01 6.51
N SER A 77 -9.41 -20.86 7.26
CA SER A 77 -8.54 -20.54 8.42
C SER A 77 -7.28 -19.72 8.08
N ALA A 78 -7.19 -19.16 6.87
CA ALA A 78 -6.07 -18.32 6.46
C ALA A 78 -5.99 -17.06 7.34
N ARG A 79 -4.78 -16.61 7.65
CA ARG A 79 -4.54 -15.41 8.46
C ARG A 79 -5.21 -14.19 7.80
N LYS A 80 -6.32 -13.73 8.39
CA LYS A 80 -7.04 -12.54 7.95
C LYS A 80 -6.18 -11.31 8.26
N MET A 81 -5.72 -10.60 7.24
CA MET A 81 -4.94 -9.37 7.41
C MET A 81 -5.61 -8.19 6.69
N PRO A 82 -6.75 -7.68 7.20
CA PRO A 82 -7.61 -6.72 6.49
C PRO A 82 -6.90 -5.44 6.05
N ARG A 83 -5.88 -5.01 6.79
CA ARG A 83 -5.06 -3.84 6.43
C ARG A 83 -4.17 -4.10 5.21
N ILE A 84 -3.58 -5.29 5.13
CA ILE A 84 -2.77 -5.69 3.96
C ILE A 84 -3.67 -5.85 2.75
N ASP A 85 -4.79 -6.55 2.93
CA ASP A 85 -5.75 -6.82 1.87
C ASP A 85 -6.40 -5.53 1.35
N GLY A 86 -6.73 -4.61 2.25
CA GLY A 86 -7.27 -3.30 1.87
C GLY A 86 -6.26 -2.44 1.11
N GLN A 87 -4.99 -2.42 1.53
CA GLN A 87 -3.94 -1.76 0.75
C GLN A 87 -3.75 -2.40 -0.62
N ALA A 88 -3.71 -3.73 -0.70
CA ALA A 88 -3.63 -4.45 -1.97
C ALA A 88 -4.83 -4.13 -2.87
N THR A 89 -6.02 -3.95 -2.27
CA THR A 89 -7.25 -3.62 -2.97
C THR A 89 -7.22 -2.20 -3.56
N LEU A 90 -6.66 -1.19 -2.89
CA LEU A 90 -6.45 0.15 -3.48
C LEU A 90 -5.68 0.11 -4.80
N LEU A 91 -4.80 -0.87 -4.91
CA LEU A 91 -3.92 -1.01 -6.05
C LEU A 91 -4.52 -1.94 -7.12
N ARG A 92 -5.68 -2.56 -6.88
CA ARG A 92 -6.42 -3.38 -7.84
C ARG A 92 -6.63 -2.58 -9.13
N GLY A 93 -6.27 -3.17 -10.28
CA GLY A 93 -6.27 -2.51 -11.59
C GLY A 93 -5.01 -1.70 -11.92
N SER A 94 -4.02 -1.62 -11.00
CA SER A 94 -2.65 -1.27 -11.40
C SER A 94 -2.04 -2.48 -12.10
N ILE A 95 -1.29 -2.24 -13.18
CA ILE A 95 -0.67 -3.27 -14.07
C ILE A 95 0.30 -4.19 -13.30
N ILE A 96 0.64 -3.85 -12.05
CA ILE A 96 1.80 -4.39 -11.35
C ILE A 96 1.36 -5.12 -10.10
N HIS A 97 0.68 -6.23 -10.33
CA HIS A 97 0.29 -7.16 -9.28
C HIS A 97 0.56 -8.58 -9.72
N ASP A 98 1.82 -8.85 -10.06
CA ASP A 98 2.28 -10.22 -10.23
C ASP A 98 1.99 -11.00 -8.93
N VAL A 99 1.45 -12.21 -9.09
CA VAL A 99 1.02 -13.09 -7.99
C VAL A 99 2.17 -13.30 -7.00
N LEU A 100 3.40 -13.38 -7.50
CA LEU A 100 4.60 -13.57 -6.69
C LEU A 100 4.85 -12.41 -5.71
N LEU A 101 4.59 -11.16 -6.11
CA LEU A 101 4.75 -10.01 -5.23
C LEU A 101 3.71 -10.03 -4.09
N LYS A 102 2.46 -10.37 -4.43
CA LYS A 102 1.36 -10.46 -3.48
C LYS A 102 1.55 -11.56 -2.44
N GLU A 103 2.07 -12.70 -2.85
CA GLU A 103 2.21 -13.86 -1.96
C GLU A 103 3.51 -13.83 -1.15
N LYS A 104 4.63 -13.40 -1.75
CA LYS A 104 5.96 -13.52 -1.13
C LYS A 104 6.49 -12.23 -0.52
N LEU A 105 6.31 -11.09 -1.20
CA LEU A 105 6.93 -9.82 -0.80
C LEU A 105 6.02 -8.98 0.09
N PHE A 106 4.82 -8.64 -0.39
CA PHE A 106 3.91 -7.72 0.28
C PHE A 106 3.48 -8.14 1.69
N PRO A 107 3.29 -9.43 2.02
CA PRO A 107 2.98 -9.85 3.39
C PRO A 107 4.13 -9.62 4.37
N ARG A 108 5.37 -9.56 3.88
CA ARG A 108 6.58 -9.39 4.71
C ARG A 108 7.00 -7.93 4.85
N VAL A 109 6.59 -7.07 3.93
CA VAL A 109 6.79 -5.62 4.04
C VAL A 109 5.85 -5.07 5.12
N ARG A 110 6.41 -4.35 6.11
CA ARG A 110 5.63 -3.70 7.17
C ARG A 110 4.59 -2.76 6.57
N VAL A 111 3.37 -2.79 7.09
CA VAL A 111 2.25 -1.95 6.61
C VAL A 111 2.41 -0.51 7.11
N ASP A 112 3.08 0.31 6.33
CA ASP A 112 3.32 1.74 6.58
C ASP A 112 3.23 2.57 5.29
N GLU A 113 3.49 3.87 5.39
CA GLU A 113 3.53 4.80 4.24
C GLU A 113 4.57 4.36 3.20
N VAL A 114 5.73 3.87 3.65
CA VAL A 114 6.78 3.33 2.76
C VAL A 114 6.21 2.16 1.92
N ALA A 115 5.44 1.27 2.53
CA ALA A 115 4.82 0.16 1.80
C ALA A 115 3.78 0.62 0.76
N LEU A 116 3.08 1.73 1.01
CA LEU A 116 2.19 2.32 0.01
C LEU A 116 3.00 2.83 -1.19
N VAL A 117 4.13 3.50 -0.95
CA VAL A 117 5.02 3.97 -2.01
C VAL A 117 5.60 2.80 -2.81
N VAL A 118 6.12 1.76 -2.14
CA VAL A 118 6.62 0.54 -2.79
C VAL A 118 5.58 -0.04 -3.73
N LYS A 119 4.35 -0.23 -3.23
CA LYS A 119 3.29 -0.89 -3.99
C LYS A 119 2.72 -0.02 -5.12
N LYS A 120 2.85 1.32 -5.02
CA LYS A 120 2.40 2.27 -6.04
C LYS A 120 3.41 2.41 -7.17
N ASP A 121 4.69 2.34 -6.85
CA ASP A 121 5.78 2.59 -7.81
C ASP A 121 6.06 1.38 -8.71
N LYS A 122 6.08 1.63 -10.02
CA LYS A 122 6.20 0.58 -11.02
C LYS A 122 7.58 -0.06 -11.07
N LEU A 123 8.62 0.78 -10.99
CA LEU A 123 10.00 0.38 -11.17
C LEU A 123 10.53 -0.33 -9.90
N ILE A 124 10.10 0.13 -8.72
CA ILE A 124 10.41 -0.55 -7.46
C ILE A 124 9.78 -1.96 -7.43
N CYS A 125 8.53 -2.10 -7.89
CA CYS A 125 7.87 -3.40 -7.94
C CYS A 125 8.50 -4.33 -8.99
N SER A 126 8.86 -3.84 -10.18
CA SER A 126 9.53 -4.65 -11.21
C SER A 126 10.91 -5.11 -10.76
N TYR A 127 11.66 -4.26 -10.05
CA TYR A 127 12.91 -4.63 -9.40
C TYR A 127 12.70 -5.79 -8.41
N GLY A 128 11.76 -5.64 -7.48
CA GLY A 128 11.45 -6.70 -6.50
C GLY A 128 11.03 -8.02 -7.18
N LEU A 129 10.24 -7.94 -8.26
CA LEU A 129 9.81 -9.11 -9.02
C LEU A 129 10.96 -9.80 -9.75
N SER A 130 11.87 -9.05 -10.37
CA SER A 130 13.05 -9.57 -11.04
C SER A 130 13.91 -10.39 -10.07
N TYR A 131 14.13 -9.89 -8.86
CA TYR A 131 14.84 -10.61 -7.79
C TYR A 131 14.12 -11.88 -7.34
N LEU A 132 12.78 -11.87 -7.25
CA LEU A 132 12.01 -13.05 -6.87
C LEU A 132 11.97 -14.13 -7.96
N LYS A 133 12.05 -13.75 -9.24
CA LYS A 133 12.07 -14.68 -10.38
C LYS A 133 13.47 -15.24 -10.67
N GLY A 134 14.53 -14.54 -10.28
CA GLY A 134 15.91 -14.92 -10.56
C GLY A 134 16.35 -16.24 -9.90
N ARG A 135 16.90 -17.17 -10.69
CA ARG A 135 17.42 -18.47 -10.19
C ARG A 135 18.58 -18.33 -9.20
N ARG A 136 19.39 -17.27 -9.29
CA ARG A 136 20.53 -16.98 -8.39
C ARG A 136 20.11 -16.46 -7.00
N SER A 137 18.86 -16.04 -6.85
CA SER A 137 18.33 -15.36 -5.65
C SER A 137 17.17 -16.14 -5.01
N LYS A 138 17.21 -17.48 -5.07
CA LYS A 138 16.38 -18.29 -4.19
C LYS A 138 16.88 -18.08 -2.75
N GLY A 139 16.34 -17.11 -2.02
CA GLY A 139 16.48 -17.14 -0.56
C GLY A 139 16.28 -15.85 0.20
N ASN A 140 16.81 -14.72 -0.24
CA ASN A 140 16.87 -13.57 0.67
C ASN A 140 15.72 -12.58 0.47
N ILE A 141 14.50 -13.04 0.77
CA ILE A 141 13.31 -12.18 0.74
C ILE A 141 13.47 -11.00 1.71
N ASP A 142 14.26 -11.16 2.78
CA ASP A 142 14.61 -10.05 3.68
C ASP A 142 15.48 -8.99 3.00
N PHE A 143 16.47 -9.40 2.21
CA PHE A 143 17.23 -8.48 1.36
C PHE A 143 16.31 -7.73 0.40
N VAL A 144 15.46 -8.44 -0.35
CA VAL A 144 14.53 -7.81 -1.31
C VAL A 144 13.61 -6.83 -0.58
N ARG A 145 13.04 -7.23 0.56
CA ARG A 145 12.20 -6.40 1.41
C ARG A 145 12.91 -5.12 1.87
N GLN A 146 14.16 -5.22 2.32
CA GLN A 146 14.93 -4.06 2.74
C GLN A 146 15.23 -3.14 1.57
N THR A 147 15.63 -3.71 0.43
CA THR A 147 15.98 -2.93 -0.77
C THR A 147 14.78 -2.18 -1.33
N VAL A 148 13.61 -2.81 -1.51
CA VAL A 148 12.42 -2.09 -2.00
C VAL A 148 12.01 -0.97 -1.04
N ARG A 149 12.18 -1.17 0.27
CA ARG A 149 11.91 -0.12 1.27
C ARG A 149 12.93 1.03 1.21
N ARG A 150 14.20 0.75 0.95
CA ARG A 150 15.23 1.78 0.76
C ARG A 150 14.93 2.63 -0.48
N LEU A 151 14.59 1.99 -1.60
CA LEU A 151 14.20 2.68 -2.82
C LEU A 151 12.97 3.57 -2.60
N ALA A 152 11.96 3.07 -1.89
CA ALA A 152 10.77 3.87 -1.57
C ALA A 152 11.08 5.06 -0.65
N ARG A 153 11.97 4.89 0.35
CA ARG A 153 12.40 6.01 1.20
C ARG A 153 13.18 7.06 0.42
N LEU A 154 14.04 6.63 -0.51
CA LEU A 154 14.77 7.54 -1.39
C LEU A 154 13.78 8.34 -2.26
N LEU A 155 12.75 7.69 -2.80
CA LEU A 155 11.70 8.37 -3.57
C LEU A 155 10.91 9.36 -2.72
N MET A 156 10.60 9.02 -1.46
CA MET A 156 9.94 9.95 -0.55
C MET A 156 10.80 11.18 -0.26
N PHE A 157 12.10 11.00 -0.05
CA PHE A 157 13.05 12.10 0.12
C PHE A 157 13.14 12.97 -1.15
N ALA A 158 13.23 12.34 -2.31
CA ALA A 158 13.29 13.06 -3.57
C ALA A 158 12.02 13.91 -3.80
N ARG A 159 10.85 13.39 -3.44
CA ARG A 159 9.57 14.11 -3.50
C ARG A 159 9.51 15.30 -2.54
N SER A 160 10.08 15.18 -1.34
CA SER A 160 10.09 16.31 -0.39
C SER A 160 10.96 17.48 -0.84
N GLU A 161 12.00 17.20 -1.61
CA GLU A 161 12.92 18.21 -2.13
C GLU A 161 12.45 18.76 -3.50
N ASN A 162 11.81 17.93 -4.32
CA ASN A 162 11.34 18.33 -5.64
C ASN A 162 9.98 17.69 -5.97
N ASN A 163 8.94 18.54 -6.01
CA ASN A 163 7.56 18.16 -6.34
C ASN A 163 7.36 17.66 -7.79
N CYS A 164 8.34 17.84 -8.68
CA CYS A 164 8.26 17.34 -10.06
C CYS A 164 8.41 15.82 -10.15
N ILE A 165 8.98 15.18 -9.12
CA ILE A 165 9.31 13.76 -9.12
C ILE A 165 8.08 12.96 -8.68
N LYS A 166 7.44 12.22 -9.60
CA LYS A 166 6.23 11.43 -9.30
C LYS A 166 6.53 9.95 -9.20
N GLU A 167 7.37 9.40 -10.07
CA GLU A 167 7.75 7.99 -10.09
C GLU A 167 9.26 7.82 -9.89
N PHE A 168 9.71 6.63 -9.48
CA PHE A 168 11.14 6.34 -9.33
C PHE A 168 11.90 6.49 -10.65
N LEU A 169 11.23 6.27 -11.78
CA LEU A 169 11.81 6.49 -13.10
C LEU A 169 12.23 7.96 -13.31
N ASP A 170 11.44 8.91 -12.80
CA ASP A 170 11.76 10.35 -12.89
C ASP A 170 13.05 10.69 -12.13
N LEU A 171 13.37 9.93 -11.08
CA LEU A 171 14.58 10.13 -10.31
C LEU A 171 15.83 9.72 -11.11
N LEU A 172 15.72 8.82 -12.08
CA LEU A 172 16.85 8.33 -12.88
C LEU A 172 17.33 9.31 -13.94
N PHE A 173 16.63 10.44 -14.16
CA PHE A 173 17.12 11.46 -15.07
C PHE A 173 18.41 12.11 -14.53
N PRO A 174 19.43 12.36 -15.37
CA PRO A 174 20.72 12.90 -14.94
C PRO A 174 20.62 14.22 -14.16
N LYS A 175 19.61 15.06 -14.48
CA LYS A 175 19.31 16.31 -13.77
C LYS A 175 19.03 16.14 -12.27
N HIS A 176 18.67 14.94 -11.81
CA HIS A 176 18.40 14.64 -10.41
C HIS A 176 19.53 13.87 -9.73
N PHE A 177 20.68 13.69 -10.38
CA PHE A 177 21.78 12.88 -9.84
C PHE A 177 22.28 13.37 -8.47
N GLU A 178 22.47 14.68 -8.32
CA GLU A 178 22.85 15.29 -7.03
C GLU A 178 21.82 15.05 -5.92
N LEU A 179 20.53 15.05 -6.29
CA LEU A 179 19.42 14.73 -5.39
C LEU A 179 19.52 13.30 -4.87
N ILE A 180 19.88 12.36 -5.76
CA ILE A 180 20.07 10.95 -5.42
C ILE A 180 21.23 10.80 -4.44
N ILE A 181 22.38 11.41 -4.73
CA ILE A 181 23.57 11.34 -3.86
C ILE A 181 23.23 11.85 -2.46
N ARG A 182 22.58 13.02 -2.37
CA ARG A 182 22.17 13.61 -1.09
C ARG A 182 21.20 12.70 -0.34
N GLY A 183 20.23 12.13 -1.05
CA GLY A 183 19.25 11.21 -0.47
C GLY A 183 19.89 9.92 0.05
N VAL A 184 20.84 9.35 -0.69
CA VAL A 184 21.58 8.15 -0.28
C VAL A 184 22.40 8.42 0.97
N LYS A 185 23.15 9.54 1.02
CA LYS A 185 23.93 9.94 2.21
C LYS A 185 23.03 10.06 3.45
N LYS A 186 21.93 10.80 3.34
CA LYS A 186 20.97 10.97 4.44
C LYS A 186 20.37 9.64 4.91
N LEU A 187 20.09 8.71 4.01
CA LEU A 187 19.57 7.40 4.37
C LEU A 187 20.61 6.53 5.06
N ASP A 188 21.88 6.66 4.70
CA ASP A 188 22.99 5.91 5.31
C ASP A 188 23.26 6.40 6.74
N ASP A 189 23.23 7.72 6.96
CA ASP A 189 23.35 8.35 8.29
C ASP A 189 22.26 7.87 9.27
N ILE A 190 21.04 7.66 8.77
CA ILE A 190 19.93 7.12 9.58
C ILE A 190 20.17 5.64 9.92
N ILE A 191 20.87 4.89 9.07
CA ILE A 191 21.14 3.46 9.30
C ILE A 191 22.30 3.28 10.29
N THR A 192 23.36 4.09 10.17
CA THR A 192 24.49 4.06 11.11
C THR A 192 24.04 4.44 12.52
N THR A 193 23.24 5.50 12.66
CA THR A 193 22.68 5.94 13.96
C THR A 193 21.78 4.88 14.61
N LEU A 194 20.94 4.17 13.85
CA LEU A 194 20.11 3.09 14.39
C LEU A 194 20.91 1.85 14.83
N LYS A 195 22.04 1.56 14.18
CA LYS A 195 22.94 0.47 14.59
C LYS A 195 23.71 0.81 15.86
N THR A 196 24.10 2.07 16.05
CA THR A 196 24.76 2.52 17.29
C THR A 196 23.81 2.52 18.49
N SER A 197 22.54 2.88 18.33
CA SER A 197 21.55 2.82 19.42
C SER A 197 21.21 1.39 19.86
N SER A 198 21.28 0.39 18.96
CA SER A 198 21.07 -1.02 19.32
C SER A 198 22.24 -1.64 20.11
N LEU A 199 23.42 -1.01 20.10
CA LEU A 199 24.59 -1.46 20.85
C LEU A 199 24.64 -0.90 22.29
N GLN A 200 23.96 0.22 22.54
CA GLN A 200 23.92 0.86 23.88
C GLN A 200 22.89 0.25 24.85
N HIS A 201 22.14 -0.78 24.44
CA HIS A 201 21.17 -1.47 25.32
C HIS A 201 21.73 -2.79 25.92
N TRP A 202 23.02 -3.08 25.70
CA TRP A 202 23.75 -4.24 26.24
C TRP A 202 25.01 -3.85 27.04
N GLN A 203 25.03 -2.63 27.59
CA GLN A 203 25.95 -2.20 28.66
C GLN A 203 25.12 -1.75 29.85
#